data_AF-A0A378AR31-F1
#
_entry.id   AF-A0A378AR31-F1
#
_cell.length_a   1.000
_cell.length_b   1.000
_cell.length_c   1.000
_cell.angle_alpha   90.00
_cell.angle_beta   90.00
_cell.angle_gamma   90.00
#
_symmetry.space_group_name_H-M   'P 1'
#
loop_
_entity.id
_entity.type
_entity.pdbx_description
1 polymer ?
#
loop_
_entity_poly.entity_id
_entity_poly.type
_entity_poly.pdbx_seq_one_letter_code
_entity_poly.pdbx_strand_id
1 'polypeptide(L)'
;MQKLAEVSNLPVVPAEDLIEATSDCGAYVMVHSSLKRLAVKLSKICNDLRLLSSGPRAGLNEINLPELQAGSSIMPAKVNPVVPEVVNQVCFKVIGNDTTVTMASEAVSCS
;
A
#
# COMPACT_ATOMS: atom_id res chain seq x y z
N MET A 1 -23.66 -11.77 17.65
CA MET A 1 -22.24 -11.70 18.05
C MET A 1 -21.65 -13.08 18.34
N GLN A 2 -22.14 -13.86 19.33
CA GLN A 2 -21.60 -15.21 19.65
C GLN A 2 -21.52 -16.16 18.45
N LYS A 3 -22.63 -16.39 17.73
CA LYS A 3 -22.63 -17.21 16.51
C LYS A 3 -21.68 -16.71 15.40
N LEU A 4 -21.45 -15.39 15.33
CA LEU A 4 -20.54 -14.82 14.34
C LEU A 4 -19.07 -15.05 14.73
N ALA A 5 -18.74 -14.89 16.02
CA ALA A 5 -17.42 -15.21 16.55
C ALA A 5 -17.09 -16.70 16.39
N GLU A 6 -18.06 -17.59 16.63
CA GLU A 6 -17.92 -19.04 16.46
C GLU A 6 -17.64 -19.44 15.01
N VAL A 7 -18.34 -18.86 14.03
CA VAL A 7 -18.15 -19.20 12.61
C VAL A 7 -16.89 -18.55 12.03
N SER A 8 -16.57 -17.32 12.44
CA SER A 8 -15.41 -16.57 11.90
C SER A 8 -14.08 -16.89 12.57
N ASN A 9 -14.09 -17.52 13.76
CA ASN A 9 -12.93 -17.68 14.63
C ASN A 9 -12.20 -16.36 14.96
N LEU A 10 -12.94 -15.25 14.95
CA LEU A 10 -12.44 -13.92 15.31
C LEU A 10 -13.07 -13.47 16.64
N PRO A 11 -12.34 -12.72 17.48
CA PRO A 11 -12.84 -12.22 18.76
C PRO A 11 -13.77 -11.02 18.54
N VAL A 12 -14.93 -11.24 17.92
CA VAL A 12 -15.90 -10.18 17.64
C VAL A 12 -16.73 -9.91 18.90
N VAL A 13 -16.71 -8.65 19.35
CA VAL A 13 -17.47 -8.17 20.52
C VAL A 13 -18.54 -7.17 20.08
N PRO A 14 -19.70 -7.09 20.77
CA PRO A 14 -20.67 -6.03 20.54
C PRO A 14 -20.06 -4.66 20.85
N ALA A 15 -20.43 -3.65 20.04
CA ALA A 15 -20.12 -2.27 20.36
C ALA A 15 -20.87 -1.84 21.64
N GLU A 16 -20.24 -0.96 22.43
CA GLU A 16 -20.82 -0.45 23.69
C GLU A 16 -22.04 0.44 23.43
N ASP A 17 -22.00 1.23 22.35
CA ASP A 17 -23.11 2.05 21.87
C ASP A 17 -23.38 1.74 20.39
N LEU A 18 -24.57 1.21 20.12
CA LEU A 18 -24.98 0.83 18.76
C LEU A 18 -25.39 2.05 17.92
N ILE A 19 -25.81 3.15 18.55
CA ILE A 19 -26.19 4.38 17.86
C ILE A 19 -24.91 5.04 17.31
N GLU A 20 -23.87 5.12 18.14
CA GLU A 20 -22.55 5.62 17.74
C GLU A 20 -21.92 4.72 16.68
N ALA A 21 -21.91 3.40 16.90
CA ALA A 21 -21.28 2.45 15.98
C ALA A 21 -21.95 2.36 14.59
N THR A 22 -23.18 2.85 14.45
CA THR A 22 -23.86 2.90 13.15
C THR A 22 -23.31 4.03 12.27
N SER A 23 -22.83 5.11 12.88
CA SER A 23 -22.32 6.30 12.18
C SER A 23 -20.80 6.43 12.25
N ASP A 24 -20.12 5.68 13.14
CA ASP A 24 -18.66 5.74 13.27
C ASP A 24 -17.94 5.12 12.07
N CYS A 25 -17.22 5.97 11.33
CA CYS A 25 -16.28 5.55 10.29
C CYS A 25 -14.81 5.72 10.71
N GLY A 26 -14.55 6.12 11.96
CA GLY A 26 -13.21 6.38 12.49
C GLY A 26 -12.29 5.17 12.42
N ALA A 27 -12.83 3.98 12.68
CA ALA A 27 -12.06 2.73 12.54
C ALA A 27 -11.50 2.53 11.11
N TYR A 28 -12.28 2.84 10.08
CA TYR A 28 -11.84 2.72 8.68
C TYR A 28 -10.72 3.72 8.34
N VAL A 29 -10.86 4.98 8.79
CA VAL A 29 -9.84 6.02 8.59
C VAL A 29 -8.53 5.64 9.29
N MET A 30 -8.61 5.11 10.51
CA MET A 30 -7.44 4.70 11.29
C MET A 30 -6.70 3.53 10.62
N VAL A 31 -7.45 2.49 10.22
CA VAL A 31 -6.87 1.34 9.52
C VAL A 31 -6.21 1.80 8.22
N HIS A 32 -6.90 2.62 7.42
CA HIS A 32 -6.36 3.06 6.13
C HIS A 32 -5.14 4.00 6.29
N SER A 33 -5.12 4.84 7.33
CA SER A 33 -3.95 5.66 7.67
C SER A 33 -2.72 4.82 8.00
N SER A 34 -2.90 3.67 8.65
CA SER A 34 -1.82 2.71 8.92
C SER A 34 -1.29 2.08 7.62
N LEU A 35 -2.18 1.76 6.67
CA LEU A 35 -1.81 1.26 5.34
C LEU A 35 -1.07 2.30 4.51
N LYS A 36 -1.50 3.56 4.54
CA LYS A 36 -0.78 4.68 3.93
C LYS A 36 0.65 4.77 4.47
N ARG A 37 0.82 4.70 5.80
CA ARG A 37 2.15 4.77 6.42
C ARG A 37 3.05 3.62 5.94
N LEU A 38 2.51 2.42 5.81
CA LEU A 38 3.22 1.27 5.25
C LEU A 38 3.59 1.50 3.78
N ALA A 39 2.66 2.00 2.96
CA ALA A 39 2.89 2.31 1.55
C ALA A 39 4.00 3.35 1.34
N VAL A 40 4.05 4.40 2.17
CA VAL A 40 5.13 5.41 2.11
C VAL A 40 6.49 4.77 2.38
N LYS A 41 6.59 3.89 3.39
CA LYS A 41 7.83 3.17 3.70
C LYS A 41 8.25 2.22 2.58
N LEU A 42 7.30 1.45 2.04
CA LEU A 42 7.56 0.54 0.93
C LEU A 42 8.03 1.29 -0.33
N SER A 43 7.40 2.42 -0.65
CA SER A 43 7.81 3.22 -1.81
C SER A 43 9.23 3.77 -1.63
N LYS A 44 9.60 4.20 -0.42
CA LYS A 44 10.98 4.61 -0.11
C LYS A 44 11.97 3.48 -0.34
N ILE A 45 11.69 2.29 0.17
CA ILE A 45 12.54 1.10 -0.05
C ILE A 45 12.67 0.79 -1.55
N CYS A 46 11.56 0.84 -2.29
CA CYS A 46 11.59 0.61 -3.75
C CYS A 46 12.40 1.68 -4.49
N ASN A 47 12.32 2.95 -4.06
CA ASN A 47 13.15 4.02 -4.62
C ASN A 47 14.63 3.79 -4.34
N ASP A 48 15.00 3.37 -3.13
CA ASP A 48 16.38 3.01 -2.81
C ASP A 48 16.86 1.86 -3.70
N LEU A 49 16.07 0.79 -3.85
CA LEU A 49 16.43 -0.35 -4.69
C LEU A 49 16.68 0.06 -6.13
N ARG A 50 15.81 0.92 -6.70
CA ARG A 50 15.97 1.46 -8.06
C ARG A 50 17.21 2.33 -8.22
N LEU A 51 17.53 3.12 -7.19
CA LEU A 51 18.71 3.99 -7.17
C LEU A 51 19.99 3.16 -7.06
N LEU A 52 20.04 2.20 -6.14
CA LEU A 52 21.17 1.30 -5.91
C LEU A 52 21.43 0.38 -7.11
N SER A 53 20.37 -0.03 -7.82
CA SER A 53 20.48 -0.82 -9.05
C SER A 53 20.64 0.03 -10.32
N SER A 54 20.81 1.35 -10.21
CA SER A 54 20.99 2.21 -11.38
C SER A 54 22.34 1.93 -12.04
N GLY A 55 22.36 1.67 -13.35
CA GLY A 55 23.54 1.17 -14.04
C GLY A 55 23.26 0.86 -15.51
N PRO A 56 24.20 0.22 -16.24
CA PRO A 56 25.41 -0.44 -15.75
C PRO A 56 26.70 0.41 -15.78
N ARG A 57 26.71 1.58 -16.43
CA ARG A 57 27.95 2.40 -16.61
C ARG A 57 27.86 3.84 -16.10
N ALA A 58 26.66 4.36 -15.86
CA ALA A 58 26.41 5.75 -15.47
C ALA A 58 25.46 5.86 -14.26
N GLY A 59 25.47 4.87 -13.37
CA GLY A 59 24.69 4.85 -12.12
C GLY A 59 25.52 4.25 -10.97
N LEU A 60 24.89 3.99 -9.83
CA LEU A 60 25.57 3.44 -8.64
C LEU A 60 26.00 1.97 -8.83
N ASN A 61 25.11 1.14 -9.37
CA ASN A 61 25.32 -0.28 -9.64
C ASN A 61 25.86 -1.07 -8.42
N GLU A 62 25.36 -0.76 -7.23
CA GLU A 62 25.78 -1.39 -5.95
C GLU A 62 25.13 -2.76 -5.74
N ILE A 63 23.91 -2.94 -6.26
CA ILE A 63 23.18 -4.21 -6.20
C ILE A 63 22.67 -4.61 -7.58
N ASN A 64 22.57 -5.92 -7.82
CA ASN A 64 21.98 -6.48 -9.01
C ASN A 64 20.58 -7.04 -8.68
N LEU A 65 19.55 -6.47 -9.30
CA LEU A 65 18.19 -6.99 -9.19
C LEU A 65 17.96 -8.11 -10.21
N PRO A 66 17.09 -9.09 -9.91
CA PRO A 66 16.79 -10.17 -10.82
C PRO A 66 16.18 -9.66 -12.13
N GLU A 67 16.66 -10.19 -13.25
CA GLU A 67 16.18 -9.87 -14.59
C GLU A 67 14.83 -10.55 -14.84
N LEU A 68 13.74 -9.81 -14.60
CA LEU A 68 12.37 -10.32 -14.80
C LEU A 68 11.77 -9.96 -16.15
N GLN A 69 12.47 -9.12 -16.93
CA GLN A 69 12.06 -8.75 -18.27
C GLN A 69 13.32 -8.51 -19.11
N ALA A 70 13.32 -9.03 -20.35
CA ALA A 70 14.39 -8.76 -21.30
C ALA A 70 14.46 -7.24 -21.53
N GLY A 71 15.65 -6.67 -21.32
CA GLY A 71 15.96 -5.31 -21.73
C GLY A 71 15.69 -5.11 -23.23
N SER A 72 15.57 -3.86 -23.66
CA SER A 72 15.46 -3.50 -25.07
C SER A 72 16.47 -4.31 -25.91
N SER A 73 16.02 -4.85 -27.05
CA SER A 73 16.87 -5.62 -27.99
C SER A 73 18.10 -4.84 -28.49
N ILE A 74 18.13 -3.52 -28.29
CA ILE A 74 19.23 -2.62 -28.63
C ILE A 74 20.24 -2.43 -27.49
N MET A 75 19.85 -2.72 -26.24
CA MET A 75 20.69 -2.55 -25.04
C MET A 75 20.79 -3.88 -24.26
N PRO A 76 21.70 -4.79 -24.67
CA PRO A 76 21.78 -6.14 -24.12
C PRO A 76 22.13 -6.24 -22.63
N ALA A 77 22.62 -5.16 -22.01
CA ALA A 77 22.97 -5.10 -20.58
C ALA A 77 22.02 -4.22 -19.74
N LYS A 78 20.91 -3.74 -20.31
CA LYS A 78 19.97 -2.87 -19.60
C LYS A 78 18.89 -3.69 -18.90
N VAL A 79 18.99 -3.77 -17.58
CA VAL A 79 17.98 -4.40 -16.72
C VAL A 79 17.13 -3.32 -16.07
N ASN A 80 15.80 -3.37 -16.25
CA ASN A 80 14.89 -2.41 -15.63
C ASN A 80 14.34 -2.96 -14.31
N PRO A 81 14.25 -2.16 -13.23
CA PRO A 81 13.73 -2.58 -11.93
C PRO A 81 12.19 -2.59 -11.90
N VAL A 82 11.58 -3.44 -12.75
CA VAL A 82 10.12 -3.45 -13.00
C VAL A 82 9.28 -3.80 -11.77
N VAL A 83 9.80 -4.63 -10.86
CA VAL A 83 9.11 -4.98 -9.62
C VAL A 83 9.04 -3.79 -8.66
N PRO A 84 10.16 -3.13 -8.29
CA PRO A 84 10.10 -1.86 -7.57
C PRO A 84 9.20 -0.79 -8.23
N GLU A 85 9.13 -0.75 -9.56
CA GLU A 85 8.27 0.19 -10.30
C GLU A 85 6.78 -0.09 -10.12
N VAL A 86 6.34 -1.35 -10.28
CA VAL A 86 4.92 -1.69 -10.06
C VAL A 86 4.53 -1.54 -8.59
N VAL A 87 5.43 -1.85 -7.65
CA VAL A 87 5.18 -1.62 -6.22
C VAL A 87 4.98 -0.14 -5.93
N ASN A 88 5.80 0.74 -6.51
CA ASN A 88 5.59 2.19 -6.38
C ASN A 88 4.22 2.64 -6.92
N GLN A 89 3.78 2.13 -8.08
CA GLN A 89 2.47 2.45 -8.62
C GLN A 89 1.33 2.02 -7.69
N VAL A 90 1.43 0.82 -7.09
CA VAL A 90 0.48 0.35 -6.08
C VAL A 90 0.51 1.24 -4.84
N CYS A 91 1.70 1.65 -4.37
CA CYS A 91 1.82 2.57 -3.24
C CYS A 91 1.13 3.91 -3.51
N PHE A 92 1.30 4.48 -4.70
CA PHE A 92 0.59 5.70 -5.10
C PHE A 92 -0.93 5.51 -5.12
N LYS A 93 -1.39 4.35 -5.60
CA LYS A 93 -2.83 4.03 -5.60
C LYS A 93 -3.39 3.93 -4.18
N VAL A 94 -2.67 3.29 -3.26
CA VAL A 94 -3.04 3.21 -1.84
C VAL A 94 -3.13 4.60 -1.21
N ILE A 95 -2.16 5.47 -1.48
CA ILE A 95 -2.18 6.86 -0.96
C ILE A 95 -3.38 7.64 -1.53
N GLY A 96 -3.71 7.47 -2.81
CA GLY A 96 -4.91 8.07 -3.39
C GLY A 96 -6.20 7.56 -2.75
N ASN A 97 -6.30 6.23 -2.56
CA ASN A 97 -7.44 5.62 -1.88
C ASN A 97 -7.61 6.13 -0.45
N ASP A 98 -6.52 6.43 0.27
CA ASP A 98 -6.57 7.00 1.62
C ASP A 98 -7.28 8.35 1.66
N THR A 99 -7.02 9.18 0.66
CA THR A 99 -7.72 10.46 0.52
C THR A 99 -9.21 10.23 0.24
N THR A 100 -9.54 9.28 -0.63
CA THR A 100 -10.93 8.92 -0.91
C THR A 100 -11.66 8.41 0.33
N VAL A 101 -11.05 7.51 1.11
CA VAL A 101 -11.63 6.98 2.35
C VAL A 101 -11.82 8.08 3.39
N THR A 102 -10.84 8.98 3.51
CA THR A 102 -10.92 10.12 4.45
C THR A 102 -12.09 11.03 4.10
N MET A 103 -12.23 11.41 2.83
CA MET A 103 -13.35 12.27 2.38
C MET A 103 -14.70 11.55 2.49
N ALA A 104 -14.75 10.26 2.16
CA ALA A 104 -15.98 9.47 2.32
C ALA A 104 -16.43 9.36 3.78
N SER A 105 -15.47 9.20 4.70
CA SER A 105 -15.76 9.09 6.13
C SER A 105 -16.20 10.43 6.74
N GLU A 106 -15.68 11.56 6.25
CA GLU A 106 -16.13 12.90 6.66
C GLU A 106 -17.57 13.18 6.19
N ALA A 107 -17.93 12.75 4.98
CA ALA A 107 -19.24 12.97 4.41
C ALA A 107 -20.36 12.15 5.08
N VAL A 108 -20.04 11.21 5.99
CA VAL A 108 -21.04 10.47 6.76
C VAL A 108 -21.70 11.42 7.75
N SER A 109 -22.82 12.00 7.31
CA SER A 109 -23.70 12.82 8.13
C SER A 109 -24.75 11.94 8.78
N CYS A 110 -24.79 11.99 10.11
CA CYS A 110 -25.87 11.45 10.94
C CYS A 110 -27.21 12.05 10.44
N SER A 111 -28.02 11.25 9.73
CA SER A 111 -29.39 11.59 9.30
C SER A 111 -30.37 10.78 10.13
#